data_AF-A0A817H2J1-F1
#
_entry.id   AF-A0A817H2J1-F1
#
_cell.length_a   1.000
_cell.length_b   1.000
_cell.length_c   1.000
_cell.angle_alpha   90.00
_cell.angle_beta   90.00
_cell.angle_gamma   90.00
#
_symmetry.space_group_name_H-M   'P 1'
#
loop_
_entity.id
_entity.type
_entity.pdbx_description
1 polymer ?
#
loop_
_entity_poly.entity_id
_entity_poly.type
_entity_poly.pdbx_seq_one_letter_code
_entity_poly.pdbx_strand_id
1 'polypeptide(L)'
;MVIGLRDNNGIVNRLEPLRISKIEQTTRTWTRQSFVNFFLHFTQFLKKHVTDEYSLDHKDAVLFYFSPSSKTITMTKSSDPKYQFLPDWFFNGFL
;
A
#
# COMPACT_ATOMS: atom_id res chain seq x y z
N MET A 1 12.05 13.08 9.91
CA MET A 1 10.77 13.79 9.71
C MET A 1 10.77 15.02 10.60
N VAL A 2 10.11 16.10 10.21
CA VAL A 2 9.88 17.26 11.09
C VAL A 2 8.39 17.29 11.41
N ILE A 3 8.05 17.43 12.68
CA ILE A 3 6.67 17.51 13.18
C ILE A 3 6.37 18.95 13.53
N GLY A 4 5.28 19.49 12.99
CA GLY A 4 4.67 20.73 13.48
C GLY A 4 3.57 20.43 14.48
N LEU A 5 3.75 20.89 15.72
CA LEU A 5 2.70 20.81 16.74
C LEU A 5 1.88 22.09 16.70
N ARG A 6 0.56 21.91 16.56
CA ARG A 6 -0.41 23.00 16.52
C ARG A 6 -1.13 23.14 17.86
N ASP A 7 -1.47 24.36 18.22
CA ASP A 7 -2.35 24.65 19.34
C ASP A 7 -3.83 24.45 18.98
N ASN A 8 -4.71 24.73 19.94
CA ASN A 8 -6.17 24.60 19.78
C ASN A 8 -6.75 25.63 18.78
N ASN A 9 -6.02 26.68 18.45
CA ASN A 9 -6.41 27.66 17.43
C ASN A 9 -5.91 27.24 16.03
N GLY A 10 -5.23 26.10 15.93
CA GLY A 10 -4.68 25.58 14.68
C GLY A 10 -3.34 26.22 14.28
N ILE A 11 -2.73 27.03 15.14
CA ILE A 11 -1.45 27.68 14.86
C ILE A 11 -0.31 26.73 15.20
N VAL A 12 0.58 26.47 14.25
CA VAL A 12 1.82 25.71 14.48
C VAL A 12 2.79 26.61 15.23
N ASN A 13 3.09 26.27 16.48
CA ASN A 13 3.96 27.05 17.35
C ASN A 13 5.26 26.32 17.73
N ARG A 14 5.37 25.02 17.40
CA ARG A 14 6.55 24.22 17.69
C ARG A 14 6.90 23.28 16.54
N LEU A 15 8.19 23.19 16.24
CA LEU A 15 8.76 22.22 15.31
C LEU A 15 9.67 21.26 16.07
N GLU A 16 9.52 19.97 15.84
CA GLU A 16 10.34 18.94 16.47
C GLU A 16 10.89 17.95 15.43
N PRO A 17 12.18 17.59 15.50
CA PRO A 17 12.71 16.52 14.68
C PRO A 17 12.30 15.16 15.22
N LEU A 18 11.57 14.36 14.43
CA LEU A 18 11.34 12.95 14.72
C LEU A 18 12.26 12.08 13.87
N ARG A 19 13.17 11.37 14.55
CA ARG A 19 14.04 10.37 13.93
C ARG A 19 13.22 9.13 13.58
N ILE A 20 13.30 8.68 12.33
CA ILE A 20 12.55 7.51 11.83
C ILE A 20 12.83 6.27 12.69
N SER A 21 14.10 6.09 13.10
CA SER A 21 14.52 4.98 13.96
C SER A 21 13.81 4.94 15.32
N LYS A 22 13.26 6.06 15.79
CA LYS A 22 12.57 6.20 17.07
C LYS A 22 11.04 6.19 16.96
N ILE A 23 10.44 6.16 15.77
CA ILE A 23 8.98 6.24 15.60
C ILE A 23 8.26 5.12 16.34
N GLU A 24 8.82 3.90 16.32
CA GLU A 24 8.21 2.76 17.01
C GLU A 24 8.18 2.93 18.53
N GLN A 25 9.04 3.79 19.09
CA GLN A 25 9.04 4.10 20.53
C GLN A 25 7.89 5.03 20.92
N THR A 26 7.25 5.70 19.95
CA THR A 26 6.16 6.65 20.20
C THR A 26 4.77 5.99 20.21
N THR A 27 4.70 4.67 20.05
CA THR A 27 3.45 3.91 19.96
C THR A 27 3.57 2.56 20.66
N ARG A 28 2.45 2.04 21.16
CA ARG A 28 2.35 0.68 21.74
C ARG A 28 1.46 -0.25 20.92
N THR A 29 0.83 0.25 19.86
CA THR A 29 -0.24 -0.44 19.14
C THR A 29 0.22 -1.12 17.87
N TRP A 30 1.42 -0.81 17.39
CA TRP A 30 2.02 -1.42 16.21
C TRP A 30 3.52 -1.57 16.39
N THR A 31 4.12 -2.54 15.69
CA THR A 31 5.57 -2.73 15.64
C THR A 31 6.04 -2.66 14.20
N ARG A 32 7.28 -2.26 13.97
CA ARG A 32 7.91 -2.32 12.64
C ARG A 32 7.91 -3.76 12.14
N GLN A 33 8.17 -4.71 13.04
CA GLN A 33 8.20 -6.12 12.69
C GLN A 33 6.85 -6.61 12.18
N SER A 34 5.73 -6.24 12.82
CA SER A 34 4.41 -6.67 12.36
C SER A 34 4.07 -6.10 10.98
N PHE A 35 4.41 -4.83 10.73
CA PHE A 35 4.25 -4.20 9.41
C PHE A 35 5.10 -4.90 8.34
N VAL A 36 6.40 -5.10 8.59
CA VAL A 36 7.33 -5.71 7.63
C VAL A 36 6.92 -7.15 7.33
N ASN A 37 6.54 -7.94 8.35
CA ASN A 37 6.06 -9.30 8.15
C ASN A 37 4.80 -9.34 7.29
N PHE A 38 3.82 -8.48 7.59
CA PHE A 38 2.62 -8.38 6.76
C PHE A 38 2.96 -8.00 5.32
N PHE A 39 3.82 -6.99 5.12
CA PHE A 39 4.21 -6.54 3.79
C PHE A 39 4.92 -7.65 2.99
N LEU A 40 5.81 -8.40 3.62
CA LEU A 40 6.49 -9.53 2.99
C LEU A 40 5.51 -10.65 2.62
N HIS A 41 4.62 -11.04 3.54
CA HIS A 41 3.60 -12.05 3.26
C HIS A 41 2.64 -11.61 2.15
N PHE A 42 2.21 -10.34 2.18
CA PHE A 42 1.30 -9.81 1.19
C PHE A 42 1.95 -9.73 -0.20
N THR A 43 3.21 -9.29 -0.30
CA THR A 43 3.92 -9.26 -1.59
C THR A 43 4.19 -10.65 -2.15
N GLN A 44 4.49 -11.64 -1.30
CA GLN A 44 4.58 -13.05 -1.71
C GLN A 44 3.23 -13.58 -2.20
N PHE A 45 2.15 -13.26 -1.49
CA PHE A 45 0.79 -13.59 -1.89
C PHE A 45 0.45 -13.00 -3.27
N LEU A 46 0.77 -11.71 -3.50
CA LEU A 46 0.59 -11.05 -4.79
C LEU A 46 1.35 -11.76 -5.90
N LYS A 47 2.65 -12.06 -5.69
CA LYS A 47 3.47 -12.75 -6.69
C LYS A 47 2.86 -14.08 -7.10
N LYS A 48 2.45 -14.90 -6.14
CA LYS A 48 1.84 -16.21 -6.40
C LYS A 48 0.51 -16.07 -7.16
N HIS A 49 -0.41 -15.24 -6.66
CA HIS A 49 -1.79 -15.27 -7.19
C HIS A 49 -1.94 -14.42 -8.45
N VAL A 50 -1.26 -13.28 -8.56
CA VAL A 50 -1.36 -12.40 -9.74
C VAL A 50 -0.55 -12.94 -10.92
N THR A 51 0.61 -13.54 -10.66
CA THR A 51 1.53 -14.00 -11.72
C THR A 51 1.24 -15.43 -12.16
N ASP A 52 0.98 -16.33 -11.21
CA ASP A 52 0.92 -17.77 -11.51
C ASP A 52 -0.51 -18.29 -11.71
N GLU A 53 -1.50 -17.72 -11.02
CA GLU A 53 -2.89 -18.23 -11.04
C GLU A 53 -3.81 -17.49 -12.02
N TYR A 54 -3.62 -16.17 -12.20
CA TYR A 54 -4.32 -15.43 -13.24
C TYR A 54 -3.47 -15.37 -14.51
N SER A 55 -3.89 -16.08 -15.57
CA SER A 55 -3.49 -15.71 -16.92
C SER A 55 -4.12 -14.34 -17.23
N LEU A 56 -3.37 -13.27 -16.97
CA LEU A 56 -3.76 -11.89 -17.21
C LEU A 56 -3.28 -11.47 -18.59
N ASP A 57 -4.18 -10.90 -19.38
CA ASP A 57 -3.74 -10.06 -20.49
C ASP A 57 -3.23 -8.72 -19.92
N HIS A 58 -2.41 -8.01 -20.68
CA HIS A 58 -1.86 -6.68 -20.32
C HIS A 58 -2.94 -5.63 -20.01
N LYS A 59 -4.19 -5.90 -20.43
CA LYS A 59 -5.38 -5.08 -20.21
C LYS A 59 -6.22 -5.48 -18.99
N ASP A 60 -5.89 -6.59 -18.35
CA ASP A 60 -6.58 -7.05 -17.15
C ASP A 60 -5.96 -6.42 -15.89
N ALA A 61 -6.81 -6.10 -14.92
CA ALA A 61 -6.41 -5.66 -13.59
C ALA A 61 -6.86 -6.68 -12.54
N VAL A 62 -6.06 -6.85 -11.49
CA VAL A 62 -6.47 -7.56 -10.27
C VAL A 62 -6.65 -6.54 -9.16
N LEU A 63 -7.89 -6.40 -8.69
CA LEU A 63 -8.27 -5.46 -7.65
C LEU A 63 -8.17 -6.12 -6.28
N PHE A 64 -7.45 -5.47 -5.37
CA PHE A 64 -7.34 -5.88 -3.97
C PHE A 64 -8.15 -4.93 -3.10
N TYR A 65 -9.12 -5.46 -2.36
CA TYR A 65 -9.91 -4.69 -1.41
C TYR A 65 -9.71 -5.20 0.00
N PHE A 66 -9.32 -4.31 0.92
CA PHE A 66 -9.19 -4.64 2.34
C PHE A 66 -10.37 -4.10 3.13
N SER A 67 -11.04 -4.97 3.88
CA SER A 67 -12.08 -4.60 4.82
C SER A 67 -11.54 -4.64 6.26
N PRO A 68 -11.43 -3.51 6.98
CA PRO A 68 -10.96 -3.52 8.37
C PRO A 68 -11.91 -4.26 9.32
N SER A 69 -13.22 -4.25 9.05
CA SER A 69 -14.24 -4.89 9.90
C SER A 69 -14.14 -6.41 9.84
N SER A 70 -13.95 -6.98 8.65
CA SER A 70 -13.80 -8.43 8.47
C SER A 70 -12.34 -8.90 8.48
N LYS A 71 -11.38 -7.97 8.48
CA LYS A 71 -9.94 -8.21 8.38
C LYS A 71 -9.57 -9.11 7.19
N THR A 72 -10.29 -8.94 6.08
CA THR A 72 -10.16 -9.78 4.89
C THR A 72 -9.67 -8.94 3.72
N ILE A 73 -8.79 -9.53 2.92
CA ILE A 73 -8.43 -9.02 1.60
C ILE A 73 -9.19 -9.86 0.58
N THR A 74 -10.01 -9.21 -0.25
CA THR A 74 -10.64 -9.84 -1.40
C THR A 74 -9.91 -9.46 -2.68
N MET A 75 -9.94 -10.38 -3.64
CA MET A 75 -9.25 -10.26 -4.91
C MET A 75 -10.27 -10.44 -6.03
N THR A 76 -10.27 -9.55 -7.00
CA THR A 76 -11.21 -9.63 -8.14
C THR A 76 -10.50 -9.23 -9.42
N LYS A 77 -10.52 -10.13 -10.41
CA LYS A 77 -10.07 -9.82 -11.77
C LYS A 77 -11.10 -8.93 -12.45
N SER A 78 -10.64 -7.89 -13.14
CA SER A 78 -11.48 -7.00 -13.93
C SER A 78 -10.79 -6.63 -15.24
N SER A 79 -11.55 -6.65 -16.32
CA SER A 79 -11.13 -6.14 -17.64
C SER A 79 -11.77 -4.78 -17.95
N ASP A 80 -12.38 -4.13 -16.94
CA ASP A 80 -12.98 -2.80 -17.09
C ASP A 80 -11.85 -1.77 -17.33
N PRO A 81 -11.89 -1.02 -18.45
CA PRO A 81 -10.86 -0.05 -18.82
C PRO A 81 -10.57 1.00 -17.73
N LYS A 82 -11.53 1.30 -16.85
CA LYS A 82 -11.30 2.29 -15.77
C LYS A 82 -10.27 1.85 -14.74
N TYR A 83 -9.98 0.54 -14.65
CA TYR A 83 -8.98 -0.02 -13.75
C TYR A 83 -7.64 -0.26 -14.44
N GLN A 84 -7.55 0.00 -15.74
CA GLN A 84 -6.27 0.00 -16.46
C GLN A 84 -5.47 1.23 -16.05
N PHE A 85 -4.30 0.99 -15.47
CA PHE A 85 -3.40 2.06 -15.02
C PHE A 85 -2.11 2.12 -15.83
N LEU A 86 -1.83 1.09 -16.64
CA LEU A 86 -0.70 1.09 -17.58
C LEU A 86 -1.16 1.68 -18.91
N PRO A 87 -0.60 2.82 -19.33
CA PRO A 87 -0.94 3.44 -20.61
C PRO A 87 -0.34 2.66 -21.78
N ASP A 88 -0.95 2.76 -22.97
CA ASP A 88 -0.52 2.02 -24.17
C ASP A 88 0.97 2.19 -24.51
N TRP A 89 1.52 3.39 -24.30
CA TRP A 89 2.93 3.66 -24.57
C TRP A 89 3.89 2.81 -23.74
N PHE A 90 3.45 2.33 -22.57
CA PHE A 90 4.25 1.44 -21.73
C PHE A 90 4.52 0.11 -22.44
N PHE A 91 3.55 -0.42 -23.18
CA PHE A 91 3.68 -1.71 -23.88
C PHE A 91 4.40 -1.59 -25.23
N ASN A 92 4.32 -0.43 -25.88
CA ASN A 92 4.96 -0.18 -27.18
C ASN A 92 6.50 -0.21 -27.13
N GLY A 93 7.12 -0.17 -25.94
CA GLY A 93 8.58 -0.24 -25.77
C GLY A 93 9.13 -1.65 -25.46
N PHE A 94 8.26 -2.64 -25.28
CA PHE A 94 8.63 -4.01 -24.90
C PHE A 94 8.18 -5.09 -25.91
N LEU A 95 7.58 -4.67 -27.04
CA LEU A 95 7.16 -5.53 -28.15
C LEU A 95 8.06 -5.32 -29.37
#